data_AF-A0A917W4U9-F1
#
_entry.id   AF-A0A917W4U9-F1
#
_cell.length_a   1.000
_cell.length_b   1.000
_cell.length_c   1.000
_cell.angle_alpha   90.00
_cell.angle_beta   90.00
_cell.angle_gamma   90.00
#
_symmetry.space_group_name_H-M   'P 1'
#
loop_
_entity.id
_entity.type
_entity.pdbx_description
1 polymer ?
#
loop_
_entity_poly.entity_id
_entity_poly.type
_entity_poly.pdbx_seq_one_letter_code
_entity_poly.pdbx_strand_id
1 'polypeptide(L)'
;MHTDRVAINRRHGGILVAHGLLAALVVVAMIWISSLDAGPLSILPMLVLLVGQIFQLSYHSFVYGSRIAISEPLTIDGRGFAMNTAAGRMEVPWEAVTGVEVRRRLWNRFLVLRLHPAAQPGSPGVQTDLSARYWTRMQRYGGPMLGAVGIRESYDQIRQAVSYFSRGRVPVG
;
A
#
# COMPACT_ATOMS: atom_id res chain seq x y z
N MET A 1 -12.64 -5.10 8.66
CA MET A 1 -12.43 -3.63 8.51
C MET A 1 -12.71 -3.27 7.07
N HIS A 2 -13.25 -2.08 6.83
CA HIS A 2 -13.69 -1.69 5.50
C HIS A 2 -12.77 -0.68 4.84
N THR A 3 -12.63 -0.82 3.52
CA THR A 3 -11.87 0.14 2.73
C THR A 3 -12.53 1.51 2.69
N ASP A 4 -11.80 2.53 3.12
CA ASP A 4 -12.20 3.93 2.95
C ASP A 4 -11.84 4.41 1.53
N ARG A 5 -12.76 4.16 0.59
CA ARG A 5 -12.62 4.59 -0.80
C ARG A 5 -12.51 6.10 -0.94
N VAL A 6 -13.17 6.87 -0.07
CA VAL A 6 -13.13 8.34 -0.11
C VAL A 6 -11.75 8.84 0.26
N ALA A 7 -11.12 8.27 1.29
CA ALA A 7 -9.74 8.58 1.66
C ALA A 7 -8.75 8.19 0.56
N ILE A 8 -8.93 7.04 -0.09
CA ILE A 8 -8.09 6.61 -1.23
C ILE A 8 -8.23 7.61 -2.38
N ASN A 9 -9.45 7.97 -2.77
CA ASN A 9 -9.71 8.94 -3.84
C ASN A 9 -9.09 10.30 -3.54
N ARG A 10 -9.22 10.78 -2.30
CA ARG A 10 -8.65 12.07 -1.90
C ARG A 10 -7.12 12.09 -1.99
N ARG A 11 -6.45 10.99 -1.58
CA ARG A 11 -4.99 10.89 -1.64
C ARG A 11 -4.47 10.69 -3.06
N HIS A 12 -5.06 9.74 -3.79
CA HIS A 12 -4.54 9.32 -5.08
C HIS A 12 -5.09 10.15 -6.24
N GLY A 13 -6.32 10.66 -6.15
CA GLY A 13 -6.93 11.49 -7.17
C GLY A 13 -6.12 12.77 -7.44
N GLY A 14 -5.70 13.47 -6.38
CA GLY A 14 -4.84 14.66 -6.54
C GLY A 14 -3.50 14.35 -7.21
N ILE A 15 -2.87 13.22 -6.87
CA ILE A 15 -1.61 12.77 -7.47
C ILE A 15 -1.80 12.45 -8.97
N LEU A 16 -2.87 11.73 -9.32
CA LEU A 16 -3.19 11.39 -10.70
C LEU A 16 -3.48 12.64 -11.55
N VAL A 17 -4.26 13.58 -11.01
CA VAL A 17 -4.54 14.87 -11.67
C VAL A 17 -3.26 15.65 -11.87
N ALA A 18 -2.40 15.76 -10.84
CA ALA A 18 -1.13 16.49 -10.94
C ALA A 18 -0.21 15.91 -12.03
N HIS A 19 -0.03 14.58 -12.07
CA HIS A 19 0.77 13.93 -13.11
C HIS A 19 0.13 14.04 -14.51
N GLY A 20 -1.20 13.95 -14.60
CA GLY A 20 -1.92 14.15 -15.86
C GLY A 20 -1.75 15.57 -16.42
N LEU A 21 -1.88 16.59 -15.57
CA LEU A 21 -1.64 17.99 -15.95
C LEU A 21 -0.19 18.22 -16.35
N LEU A 22 0.77 17.66 -15.60
CA LEU A 22 2.19 17.78 -15.93
C LEU A 22 2.52 17.12 -17.27
N ALA A 23 1.97 15.93 -17.56
CA ALA A 23 2.12 15.27 -18.85
C ALA A 23 1.54 16.13 -20.00
N ALA A 24 0.35 16.71 -19.81
CA ALA A 24 -0.26 17.60 -20.78
C ALA A 24 0.59 18.85 -21.04
N LEU A 25 1.13 19.46 -20.00
CA LEU A 25 2.04 20.62 -20.12
C LEU A 25 3.31 20.27 -20.89
N VAL A 26 3.88 19.08 -20.69
CA VAL A 26 5.03 18.60 -21.47
C VAL A 26 4.68 18.49 -22.96
N VAL A 27 3.50 17.94 -23.30
CA VAL A 27 3.05 17.86 -24.69
C VAL A 27 2.85 19.26 -25.30
N VAL A 28 2.25 20.19 -24.58
CA VAL A 28 2.10 21.59 -25.03
C VAL A 28 3.47 22.23 -25.27
N ALA A 29 4.44 22.02 -24.38
CA ALA A 29 5.80 22.52 -24.54
C ALA A 29 6.49 21.91 -25.76
N MET A 30 6.30 20.62 -26.04
CA MET A 30 6.82 19.97 -27.25
C MET A 30 6.25 20.61 -28.52
N ILE A 31 4.94 20.86 -28.56
CA ILE A 31 4.28 21.51 -29.71
C ILE A 31 4.81 22.93 -29.90
N TRP A 32 4.95 23.69 -28.81
CA TRP A 32 5.53 25.03 -28.85
C TRP A 32 6.97 25.03 -29.36
N ILE A 33 7.84 24.18 -28.82
CA ILE A 33 9.24 24.07 -29.27
C ILE A 33 9.32 23.67 -30.75
N SER A 34 8.45 22.76 -31.19
CA SER A 34 8.37 22.34 -32.59
C SER A 34 7.98 23.51 -33.51
N SER A 35 7.10 24.40 -33.05
CA SER A 35 6.67 25.58 -33.81
C SER A 35 7.76 26.65 -33.99
N LEU A 36 8.86 26.55 -33.23
CA LEU A 36 10.01 27.45 -33.33
C LEU A 36 11.09 26.91 -34.29
N ASP A 37 10.85 25.79 -34.98
CA ASP A 37 11.80 25.12 -35.87
C ASP A 37 13.18 24.85 -35.22
N ALA A 38 13.21 24.62 -33.90
CA ALA A 38 14.43 24.40 -33.12
C ALA A 38 15.15 23.06 -33.42
N GLY A 39 14.68 22.32 -34.43
CA GLY A 39 15.19 21.01 -34.84
C GLY A 39 14.75 19.87 -33.91
N PRO A 40 14.82 18.61 -34.38
CA PRO A 40 14.25 17.45 -33.67
C PRO A 40 14.95 17.13 -32.34
N LEU A 41 16.24 17.48 -32.20
CA LEU A 41 17.00 17.22 -30.97
C LEU A 41 16.52 18.07 -29.78
N SER A 42 15.91 19.23 -30.04
CA SER A 42 15.37 20.13 -28.99
C SER A 42 14.21 19.50 -28.21
N ILE A 43 13.55 18.48 -28.78
CA ILE A 43 12.38 17.80 -28.21
C ILE A 43 12.78 16.63 -27.29
N LEU A 44 14.01 16.12 -27.41
CA LEU A 44 14.47 14.92 -26.68
C LEU A 44 14.29 15.02 -25.15
N PRO A 45 14.66 16.12 -24.47
CA PRO A 45 14.45 16.23 -23.03
C PRO A 45 12.96 16.12 -22.63
N MET A 46 12.07 16.70 -23.46
CA MET A 46 10.63 16.63 -23.22
C MET A 46 10.08 15.23 -23.44
N LEU A 47 10.60 14.48 -24.41
CA LEU A 47 10.25 13.06 -24.58
C LEU A 47 10.63 12.22 -23.36
N VAL A 48 11.84 12.42 -22.82
CA VAL A 48 12.28 11.73 -21.59
C VAL A 48 11.34 12.07 -20.42
N LEU A 49 10.98 13.34 -20.25
CA LEU A 49 10.03 13.77 -19.23
C LEU A 49 8.65 13.14 -19.43
N LEU A 50 8.15 13.11 -20.67
CA LEU A 50 6.84 12.53 -21.01
C LEU A 50 6.79 11.03 -20.70
N VAL A 51 7.79 10.26 -21.11
CA VAL A 51 7.91 8.83 -20.78
C VAL A 51 7.93 8.63 -19.26
N GLY A 52 8.68 9.47 -18.54
CA GLY A 52 8.68 9.49 -17.08
C GLY A 52 7.28 9.72 -16.50
N GLN A 53 6.53 10.70 -17.01
CA GLN A 53 5.16 10.97 -16.55
C GLN A 53 4.20 9.81 -16.85
N ILE A 54 4.30 9.19 -18.03
CA ILE A 54 3.49 8.01 -18.38
C ILE A 54 3.74 6.87 -17.37
N PHE A 55 5.00 6.62 -17.04
CA PHE A 55 5.35 5.59 -16.06
C PHE A 55 4.81 5.92 -14.66
N GLN A 56 4.96 7.17 -14.19
CA GLN A 56 4.43 7.61 -12.90
C GLN A 56 2.91 7.52 -12.84
N LEU A 57 2.20 7.96 -13.89
CA LEU A 57 0.76 7.89 -13.98
C LEU A 57 0.27 6.43 -13.97
N SER A 58 0.96 5.55 -14.71
CA SER A 58 0.67 4.11 -14.74
C SER A 58 0.87 3.46 -13.37
N TYR A 59 2.00 3.75 -12.71
CA TYR A 59 2.30 3.25 -11.37
C TYR A 59 1.25 3.71 -10.34
N HIS A 60 0.92 5.00 -10.33
CA HIS A 60 -0.08 5.53 -9.40
C HIS A 60 -1.48 5.01 -9.68
N SER A 61 -1.83 4.78 -10.96
CA SER A 61 -3.10 4.16 -11.36
C SER A 61 -3.19 2.71 -10.88
N PHE A 62 -2.09 1.95 -11.02
CA PHE A 62 -2.00 0.59 -10.49
C PHE A 62 -2.15 0.56 -8.96
N VAL A 63 -1.44 1.43 -8.23
CA VAL A 63 -1.55 1.51 -6.76
C VAL A 63 -2.96 1.94 -6.33
N TYR A 64 -3.59 2.86 -7.06
CA TYR A 64 -4.96 3.29 -6.81
C TYR A 64 -5.96 2.14 -7.04
N GLY A 65 -5.91 1.52 -8.21
CA GLY A 65 -6.81 0.43 -8.59
C GLY A 65 -6.69 -0.77 -7.67
N SER A 66 -5.46 -1.19 -7.34
CA SER A 66 -5.22 -2.30 -6.42
C SER A 66 -5.76 -2.05 -5.01
N ARG A 67 -5.74 -0.80 -4.53
CA ARG A 67 -6.32 -0.46 -3.21
C ARG A 67 -7.86 -0.46 -3.23
N ILE A 68 -8.47 0.03 -4.31
CA ILE A 68 -9.94 0.06 -4.43
C ILE A 68 -10.53 -1.33 -4.64
N ALA A 69 -9.79 -2.22 -5.31
CA ALA A 69 -10.20 -3.60 -5.54
C ALA A 69 -10.33 -4.41 -4.23
N ILE A 70 -9.62 -4.01 -3.17
CA ILE A 70 -9.69 -4.67 -1.87
C ILE A 70 -10.83 -4.03 -1.06
N SER A 71 -11.89 -4.78 -0.76
CA SER A 71 -12.99 -4.31 0.08
C SER A 71 -12.70 -4.40 1.59
N GLU A 72 -11.96 -5.44 1.96
CA GLU A 72 -11.64 -5.79 3.35
C GLU A 72 -10.12 -5.95 3.51
N PRO A 73 -9.38 -4.86 3.75
CA PRO A 73 -7.93 -4.92 3.80
C PRO A 73 -7.42 -5.66 5.03
N LEU A 74 -8.20 -5.67 6.12
CA LEU A 74 -7.87 -6.35 7.36
C LEU A 74 -9.14 -6.90 8.02
N THR A 75 -9.08 -8.16 8.41
CA THR A 75 -10.08 -8.84 9.25
C THR A 75 -9.37 -9.29 10.52
N ILE A 76 -9.99 -9.04 11.67
CA ILE A 76 -9.48 -9.41 12.98
C ILE A 76 -10.58 -10.19 13.68
N ASP A 77 -10.30 -11.39 14.15
CA ASP A 77 -11.27 -12.26 14.82
C ASP A 77 -10.60 -13.15 15.87
N GLY A 78 -11.36 -14.06 16.47
CA GLY A 78 -10.85 -14.96 17.53
C GLY A 78 -9.78 -15.96 17.07
N ARG A 79 -9.61 -16.19 15.76
CA ARG A 79 -8.57 -17.08 15.21
C ARG A 79 -7.27 -16.34 14.98
N GLY A 80 -7.34 -15.07 14.57
CA GLY A 80 -6.15 -14.29 14.25
C GLY A 80 -6.49 -13.04 13.46
N PHE A 81 -5.65 -12.75 12.46
CA PHE A 81 -5.97 -11.74 11.47
C PHE A 81 -5.85 -12.29 10.05
N ALA A 82 -6.66 -11.77 9.15
CA ALA A 82 -6.52 -11.95 7.71
C ALA A 82 -6.25 -10.59 7.06
N MET A 83 -5.26 -10.52 6.18
CA MET A 83 -4.91 -9.30 5.46
C MET A 83 -4.95 -9.55 3.95
N ASN A 84 -5.75 -8.77 3.24
CA ASN A 84 -5.82 -8.80 1.78
C ASN A 84 -4.96 -7.67 1.21
N THR A 85 -4.06 -8.00 0.29
CA THR A 85 -3.15 -7.05 -0.36
C THR A 85 -3.18 -7.22 -1.87
N ALA A 86 -2.59 -6.27 -2.60
CA ALA A 86 -2.39 -6.38 -4.04
C ALA A 86 -1.50 -7.58 -4.43
N ALA A 87 -0.68 -8.09 -3.50
CA ALA A 87 0.18 -9.24 -3.72
C ALA A 87 -0.48 -10.58 -3.38
N GLY A 88 -1.68 -10.55 -2.77
CA GLY A 88 -2.39 -11.72 -2.28
C GLY A 88 -2.96 -11.55 -0.87
N ARG A 89 -3.62 -12.60 -0.38
CA ARG A 89 -4.20 -12.79 0.95
C ARG A 89 -3.28 -13.59 1.86
N MET A 90 -3.23 -13.19 3.13
CA MET A 90 -2.66 -13.99 4.21
C MET A 90 -3.62 -14.08 5.39
N GLU A 91 -3.58 -15.19 6.10
CA GLU A 91 -4.26 -15.42 7.37
C GLU A 91 -3.24 -15.95 8.37
N VAL A 92 -3.18 -15.32 9.54
CA VAL A 92 -2.16 -15.57 10.54
C VAL A 92 -2.83 -15.72 11.90
N PRO A 93 -2.61 -16.84 12.61
CA PRO A 93 -3.21 -17.08 13.91
C PRO A 93 -2.52 -16.24 14.99
N TRP A 94 -3.22 -15.96 16.09
CA TRP A 94 -2.66 -15.11 17.16
C TRP A 94 -1.35 -15.64 17.76
N GLU A 95 -1.16 -16.96 17.78
CA GLU A 95 0.05 -17.65 18.24
C GLU A 95 1.29 -17.29 17.41
N ALA A 96 1.09 -16.88 16.15
CA ALA A 96 2.15 -16.44 15.25
C ALA A 96 2.42 -14.93 15.32
N VAL A 97 1.63 -14.17 16.08
CA VAL A 97 1.74 -12.71 16.21
C VAL A 97 2.46 -12.35 17.51
N THR A 98 3.58 -11.66 17.42
CA THR A 98 4.41 -11.28 18.58
C THR A 98 4.12 -9.88 19.09
N GLY A 99 3.39 -9.06 18.34
CA GLY A 99 3.01 -7.72 18.77
C GLY A 99 2.33 -6.93 17.66
N VAL A 100 1.73 -5.82 18.04
CA VAL A 100 1.20 -4.82 17.11
C VAL A 100 1.78 -3.47 17.49
N GLU A 101 2.29 -2.74 16.51
CA GLU A 101 2.88 -1.42 16.75
C GLU A 101 2.45 -0.42 15.69
N VAL A 102 2.30 0.85 16.09
CA VAL A 102 2.14 1.95 15.13
C VAL A 102 3.50 2.59 14.86
N ARG A 103 4.06 2.33 13.68
CA ARG A 103 5.28 2.99 13.20
C ARG A 103 4.95 4.26 12.44
N ARG A 104 5.72 5.32 12.69
CA ARG A 104 5.71 6.53 11.88
C ARG A 104 6.89 6.51 10.92
N ARG A 105 6.64 6.73 9.62
CA ARG A 105 7.68 6.97 8.61
C ARG A 105 7.33 8.25 7.86
N LEU A 106 8.15 9.28 8.09
CA LEU A 106 7.90 10.64 7.62
C LEU A 106 6.52 11.15 8.12
N TRP A 107 5.65 11.53 7.19
CA TRP A 107 4.28 11.98 7.45
C TRP A 107 3.25 10.83 7.53
N ASN A 108 3.64 9.58 7.27
CA ASN A 108 2.70 8.45 7.25
C ASN A 108 2.83 7.61 8.52
N ARG A 109 1.68 7.12 9.00
CA ARG A 109 1.60 6.10 10.05
C ARG A 109 1.26 4.74 9.43
N PHE A 110 1.82 3.69 10.00
CA PHE A 110 1.65 2.31 9.60
C PHE A 110 1.43 1.46 10.83
N LEU A 111 0.39 0.63 10.81
CA LEU A 111 0.26 -0.47 11.75
C LEU A 111 1.17 -1.60 11.26
N VAL A 112 2.02 -2.13 12.12
CA VAL A 112 2.85 -3.29 11.83
C VAL A 112 2.40 -4.42 12.76
N LEU A 113 1.91 -5.50 12.15
CA LEU A 113 1.60 -6.74 12.85
C LEU A 113 2.88 -7.56 12.88
N ARG A 114 3.56 -7.60 14.03
CA ARG A 114 4.83 -8.33 14.16
C ARG A 114 4.56 -9.82 14.17
N LEU A 115 5.27 -10.54 13.32
CA LEU A 115 5.18 -11.99 13.24
C LEU A 115 6.35 -12.64 13.96
N HIS A 116 6.11 -13.84 14.51
CA HIS A 116 7.18 -14.67 15.02
C HIS A 116 8.10 -15.10 13.84
N PRO A 117 9.44 -15.16 13.99
CA PRO A 117 10.33 -15.55 12.90
C PRO A 117 10.04 -16.93 12.31
N ALA A 118 9.51 -17.85 13.13
CA ALA A 118 9.11 -19.19 12.71
C ALA A 118 7.75 -19.23 11.98
N ALA A 119 6.99 -18.13 11.95
CA ALA A 119 5.74 -18.06 11.20
C ALA A 119 6.05 -17.90 9.70
N GLN A 120 5.96 -18.99 8.95
CA GLN A 120 6.23 -19.06 7.52
C GLN A 120 5.01 -19.61 6.76
N PRO A 121 4.95 -19.46 5.42
CA PRO A 121 3.94 -20.15 4.63
C PRO A 121 4.01 -21.65 4.89
N GLY A 122 2.87 -22.25 5.26
CA GLY A 122 2.78 -23.67 5.62
C GLY A 122 3.05 -24.00 7.10
N SER A 123 3.43 -23.02 7.92
CA SER A 123 3.45 -23.19 9.39
C SER A 123 2.03 -23.42 9.92
N PRO A 124 1.86 -24.09 11.09
CA PRO A 124 0.55 -24.35 11.66
C PRO A 124 -0.34 -23.11 11.75
N GLY A 125 -1.49 -23.15 11.08
CA GLY A 125 -2.48 -22.08 11.04
C GLY A 125 -2.17 -20.89 10.12
N VAL A 126 -0.96 -20.78 9.56
CA VAL A 126 -0.60 -19.72 8.61
C VAL A 126 -1.02 -20.12 7.20
N GLN A 127 -1.97 -19.39 6.63
CA GLN A 127 -2.43 -19.59 5.25
C GLN A 127 -2.07 -18.37 4.42
N THR A 128 -1.52 -18.56 3.22
CA THR A 128 -1.13 -17.44 2.37
C THR A 128 -1.00 -17.87 0.91
N ASP A 129 -1.47 -17.04 0.00
CA ASP A 129 -1.21 -17.14 -1.44
C ASP A 129 0.00 -16.28 -1.89
N LEU A 130 0.54 -15.49 -0.96
CA LEU A 130 1.71 -14.64 -1.23
C LEU A 130 2.91 -15.46 -1.70
N SER A 131 3.60 -14.96 -2.72
CA SER A 131 4.89 -15.52 -3.13
C SER A 131 5.90 -15.51 -1.98
N ALA A 132 6.77 -16.53 -1.92
CA ALA A 132 7.83 -16.62 -0.92
C ALA A 132 8.71 -15.36 -0.87
N ARG A 133 9.03 -14.78 -2.03
CA ARG A 133 9.80 -13.51 -2.12
C ARG A 133 9.09 -12.36 -1.41
N TYR A 134 7.77 -12.25 -1.56
CA TYR A 134 6.98 -11.22 -0.89
C TYR A 134 6.93 -11.46 0.63
N TRP A 135 6.73 -12.72 1.05
CA TRP A 135 6.75 -13.09 2.47
C TRP A 135 8.07 -12.75 3.14
N THR A 136 9.21 -13.15 2.56
CA THR A 136 10.54 -12.83 3.09
C THR A 136 10.75 -11.31 3.18
N ARG A 137 10.32 -10.57 2.17
CA ARG A 137 10.39 -9.10 2.19
C ARG A 137 9.58 -8.53 3.34
N MET A 138 8.36 -9.02 3.56
CA MET A 138 7.48 -8.61 4.64
C MET A 138 8.07 -8.91 6.02
N GLN A 139 8.61 -10.11 6.23
CA GLN A 139 9.27 -10.49 7.49
C GLN A 139 10.47 -9.59 7.82
N ARG A 140 11.26 -9.16 6.83
CA ARG A 140 12.39 -8.21 7.07
C ARG A 140 11.93 -6.89 7.70
N TYR A 141 10.67 -6.51 7.50
CA TYR A 141 10.07 -5.32 8.10
C TYR A 141 9.36 -5.60 9.43
N GLY A 142 9.44 -6.83 9.93
CA GLY A 142 8.78 -7.31 11.15
C GLY A 142 7.46 -8.02 10.89
N GLY A 143 6.86 -7.86 9.71
CA GLY A 143 5.57 -8.46 9.37
C GLY A 143 4.73 -7.54 8.46
N PRO A 144 3.45 -7.87 8.26
CA PRO A 144 2.56 -7.10 7.41
C PRO A 144 2.38 -5.68 7.90
N MET A 145 2.45 -4.73 6.96
CA MET A 145 2.31 -3.30 7.22
C MET A 145 1.05 -2.75 6.59
N LEU A 146 0.28 -2.04 7.41
CA LEU A 146 -0.99 -1.46 7.01
C LEU A 146 -0.97 0.05 7.19
N GLY A 147 -0.93 0.77 6.07
CA GLY A 147 -0.93 2.23 6.07
C GLY A 147 -2.29 2.80 6.47
N ALA A 148 -2.28 3.99 7.07
CA ALA A 148 -3.50 4.69 7.52
C ALA A 148 -4.51 4.99 6.40
N VAL A 149 -4.04 5.05 5.14
CA VAL A 149 -4.90 5.47 4.03
C VAL A 149 -5.58 4.28 3.39
N GLY A 150 -6.91 4.36 3.40
CA GLY A 150 -7.80 3.36 2.83
C GLY A 150 -8.43 2.43 3.85
N ILE A 151 -8.39 2.76 5.15
CA ILE A 151 -9.10 2.04 6.20
C ILE A 151 -10.00 3.02 6.92
N ARG A 152 -11.25 2.63 7.14
CA ARG A 152 -12.25 3.47 7.79
C ARG A 152 -12.04 3.56 9.30
N GLU A 153 -11.60 2.45 9.90
CA GLU A 153 -11.38 2.30 11.32
C GLU A 153 -10.08 3.02 11.77
N SER A 154 -10.17 3.71 12.90
CA SER A 154 -9.02 4.37 13.55
C SER A 154 -8.05 3.35 14.14
N TYR A 155 -6.78 3.71 14.29
CA TYR A 155 -5.80 2.83 14.90
C TYR A 155 -6.19 2.37 16.30
N ASP A 156 -6.85 3.21 17.10
CA ASP A 156 -7.29 2.84 18.44
C ASP A 156 -8.37 1.77 18.41
N GLN A 157 -9.30 1.83 17.44
CA GLN A 157 -10.27 0.75 17.21
C GLN A 157 -9.57 -0.55 16.80
N ILE A 158 -8.53 -0.47 15.96
CA ILE A 158 -7.73 -1.65 15.59
C ILE A 158 -7.03 -2.23 16.83
N ARG A 159 -6.41 -1.39 17.65
CA ARG A 159 -5.73 -1.79 18.89
C ARG A 159 -6.69 -2.47 19.88
N GLN A 160 -7.88 -1.90 20.06
CA GLN A 160 -8.93 -2.47 20.89
C GLN A 160 -9.39 -3.83 20.36
N ALA A 161 -9.62 -3.94 19.04
CA ALA A 161 -9.99 -5.21 18.41
C ALA A 161 -8.89 -6.27 18.60
N VAL A 162 -7.62 -5.93 18.38
CA VAL A 162 -6.49 -6.84 18.64
C VAL A 162 -6.48 -7.27 20.10
N SER A 163 -6.57 -6.33 21.04
CA SER A 163 -6.54 -6.65 22.47
C SER A 163 -7.69 -7.58 22.87
N TYR A 164 -8.90 -7.31 22.39
CA TYR A 164 -10.09 -8.11 22.64
C TYR A 164 -9.97 -9.52 22.05
N PHE A 165 -9.68 -9.63 20.76
CA PHE A 165 -9.68 -10.92 20.07
C PHE A 165 -8.46 -11.80 20.39
N SER A 166 -7.29 -11.18 20.62
CA SER A 166 -6.11 -11.92 21.10
C SER A 166 -6.19 -12.29 22.58
N ARG A 167 -7.22 -11.83 23.31
CA ARG A 167 -7.38 -12.00 24.76
C ARG A 167 -6.15 -11.51 25.54
N GLY A 168 -5.57 -10.40 25.09
CA GLY A 168 -4.38 -9.80 25.70
C GLY A 168 -3.05 -10.53 25.44
N ARG A 169 -3.02 -11.60 24.64
CA ARG A 169 -1.76 -12.32 24.32
C ARG A 169 -0.80 -11.50 23.49
N VAL A 170 -1.34 -10.64 22.61
CA VAL A 170 -0.54 -9.84 21.70
C VAL A 170 -0.35 -8.46 22.30
N PRO A 171 0.89 -8.04 22.61
CA PRO A 171 1.15 -6.71 23.11
C PRO A 171 0.83 -5.68 22.03
N VAL A 172 0.17 -4.59 22.43
CA VAL A 172 -0.27 -3.53 21.53
C VAL A 172 0.43 -2.23 21.90
N GLY A 173 1.40 -1.81 21.08
CA GLY A 173 2.27 -0.64 21.23
C GLY A 173 1.82 0.57 20.44
#